data_AF-A0A523N833-F1
#
_entry.id   AF-A0A523N833-F1
#
_cell.length_a   1.000
_cell.length_b   1.000
_cell.length_c   1.000
_cell.angle_alpha   90.00
_cell.angle_beta   90.00
_cell.angle_gamma   90.00
#
_symmetry.space_group_name_H-M   'P 1'
#
loop_
_entity.id
_entity.type
_entity.pdbx_description
1 polymer ?
#
loop_
_entity_poly.entity_id
_entity_poly.type
_entity_poly.pdbx_seq_one_letter_code
_entity_poly.pdbx_strand_id
1 'polypeptide(L)'
;MPLRDRDTADDIQRLQTLAWSGVGLILGMLLGALLSDKFGWPLLPSMVGAAVVLAGGIYAITRLITVGAGRAAGTIHNPSGSSTPYAHSYSQAESMVAQGDYRNAATLYRDYINADPTDGEARLRLARLLRDNLRRYDEAARWFRAARQCKQSSRGDLLITRELIEMALAQQHDPPRATPELARLVERFPGTPEARWARQELAEIRKRIAGS
;
A
#
# COMPACT_ATOMS: atom_id res chain seq x y z
N MET A 1 10.42 0.21 37.89
CA MET A 1 10.23 1.68 37.98
C MET A 1 11.61 2.32 37.99
N PRO A 2 11.91 3.42 37.26
CA PRO A 2 10.99 4.51 36.87
C PRO A 2 10.92 4.84 35.36
N LEU A 3 9.82 5.52 35.01
CA LEU A 3 9.47 6.15 33.72
C LEU A 3 9.61 7.66 33.88
N ARG A 4 10.50 8.38 33.16
CA ARG A 4 10.43 9.86 33.08
C ARG A 4 11.45 10.51 32.12
N ASP A 5 11.44 10.26 30.80
CA ASP A 5 12.22 11.16 29.91
C ASP A 5 11.82 11.15 28.42
N ARG A 6 10.52 11.28 28.11
CA ARG A 6 10.09 11.46 26.70
C ARG A 6 9.03 12.54 26.47
N ASP A 7 8.29 12.95 27.49
CA ASP A 7 7.21 13.94 27.32
C ASP A 7 7.66 15.40 27.32
N THR A 8 8.89 15.72 27.74
CA THR A 8 9.36 17.12 27.83
C THR A 8 9.80 17.71 26.50
N ALA A 9 10.18 16.89 25.52
CA ALA A 9 10.65 17.37 24.21
C ALA A 9 9.51 17.79 23.28
N ASP A 10 8.35 17.11 23.36
CA ASP A 10 7.21 17.34 22.46
C ASP A 10 6.39 18.59 22.84
N ASP A 11 6.30 18.92 24.13
CA ASP A 11 5.53 20.07 24.60
C ASP A 11 6.23 21.41 24.32
N ILE A 12 7.57 21.44 24.33
CA ILE A 12 8.36 22.66 24.06
C ILE A 12 8.26 23.06 22.57
N GLN A 13 8.22 22.09 21.65
CA GLN A 13 8.08 22.37 20.22
C GLN A 13 6.69 22.89 19.85
N ARG A 14 5.63 22.39 20.48
CA ARG A 14 4.26 22.86 20.21
C ARG A 14 4.05 24.30 20.65
N LEU A 15 4.60 24.69 21.81
CA LEU A 15 4.55 26.06 22.32
C LEU A 15 5.35 27.04 21.45
N GLN A 16 6.52 26.65 20.95
CA GLN A 16 7.30 27.52 20.06
C GLN A 16 6.60 27.75 18.71
N THR A 17 5.97 26.74 18.13
CA THR A 17 5.25 26.91 16.85
C THR A 17 4.02 27.82 16.97
N LEU A 18 3.32 27.82 18.12
CA LEU A 18 2.20 28.71 18.42
C LEU A 18 2.64 30.15 18.70
N ALA A 19 3.76 30.33 19.39
CA ALA A 19 4.32 31.66 19.67
C ALA A 19 4.73 32.39 18.39
N TRP A 20 5.35 31.69 17.43
CA TRP A 20 5.81 32.31 16.18
C TRP A 20 4.67 32.64 15.20
N SER A 21 3.57 31.87 15.21
CA SER A 21 2.39 32.20 14.39
C SER A 21 1.65 33.45 14.88
N GLY A 22 1.62 33.70 16.19
CA GLY A 22 1.00 34.91 16.76
C GLY A 22 1.83 36.16 16.49
N VAL A 23 3.17 36.07 16.61
CA VAL A 23 4.07 37.20 16.38
C VAL A 23 4.05 37.64 14.90
N GLY A 24 3.98 36.70 13.95
CA GLY A 24 3.91 37.02 12.52
C GLY A 24 2.66 37.79 12.11
N LEU A 25 1.51 37.47 12.72
CA LEU A 25 0.25 38.18 12.49
C LEU A 25 0.30 39.62 13.03
N ILE A 26 0.84 39.80 14.23
CA ILE A 26 0.96 41.11 14.87
C ILE A 26 1.98 41.99 14.12
N LEU A 27 3.13 41.44 13.72
CA LEU A 27 4.11 42.16 12.92
C LEU A 27 3.57 42.51 11.53
N GLY A 28 2.86 41.60 10.86
CA GLY A 28 2.25 41.87 9.55
C GLY A 28 1.18 42.97 9.62
N MET A 29 0.38 42.98 10.69
CA MET A 29 -0.65 44.01 10.90
C MET A 29 -0.03 45.37 11.25
N LEU A 30 1.02 45.40 12.07
CA LEU A 30 1.76 46.63 12.42
C LEU A 30 2.55 47.20 11.23
N LEU A 31 3.27 46.36 10.47
CA LEU A 31 3.97 46.82 9.27
C LEU A 31 2.98 47.31 8.20
N GLY A 32 1.86 46.60 8.02
CA GLY A 32 0.82 46.98 7.07
C GLY A 32 0.19 48.33 7.38
N ALA A 33 -0.05 48.63 8.67
CA ALA A 33 -0.58 49.92 9.11
C ALA A 33 0.46 51.06 9.04
N LEU A 34 1.75 50.77 9.22
CA LEU A 34 2.80 51.80 9.16
C LEU A 34 3.18 52.18 7.72
N LEU A 35 2.96 51.27 6.77
CA LEU A 35 3.23 51.47 5.35
C LEU A 35 2.05 52.11 4.59
N SER A 36 0.85 52.20 5.20
CA SER A 36 -0.35 52.77 4.55
C SER A 36 -0.27 54.28 4.33
N ASP A 37 0.41 55.01 5.21
CA ASP A 37 0.47 56.47 5.14
C ASP A 37 1.53 56.99 4.15
N LYS A 38 2.48 56.15 3.74
CA LYS A 38 3.62 56.57 2.88
C LYS A 38 3.45 56.24 1.40
N PHE A 39 2.55 55.35 1.04
CA PHE A 39 2.33 54.93 -0.35
C PHE A 39 0.83 54.93 -0.61
N GLY A 40 0.32 56.00 -1.22
CA GLY A 40 -1.11 56.28 -1.42
C GLY A 40 -1.85 55.33 -2.37
N TRP A 41 -1.49 54.05 -2.38
CA TRP A 41 -2.13 53.01 -3.17
C TRP A 41 -2.54 51.82 -2.27
N PRO A 42 -3.83 51.67 -1.94
CA PRO A 42 -4.31 50.72 -0.93
C PRO A 42 -4.21 49.23 -1.35
N LEU A 43 -3.68 48.92 -2.53
CA LEU A 43 -3.58 47.55 -3.06
C LEU A 43 -2.27 46.82 -2.70
N LEU A 44 -1.20 47.53 -2.33
CA LEU A 44 0.07 46.87 -2.00
C LEU A 44 0.03 46.02 -0.71
N PRO A 45 -0.59 46.47 0.40
CA PRO A 45 -0.67 45.67 1.63
C PRO A 45 -1.53 44.41 1.49
N SER A 46 -2.61 44.48 0.70
CA SER A 46 -3.49 43.34 0.45
C SER A 46 -2.82 42.27 -0.43
N MET A 47 -1.95 42.66 -1.37
CA MET A 47 -1.14 41.71 -2.14
C MET A 47 -0.10 40.99 -1.28
N VAL A 48 0.56 41.68 -0.35
CA VAL A 48 1.50 41.05 0.58
C VAL A 48 0.76 40.10 1.53
N GLY A 49 -0.42 40.49 2.02
CA GLY A 49 -1.28 39.61 2.83
C GLY A 49 -1.70 38.35 2.08
N ALA A 50 -2.13 38.49 0.82
CA ALA A 50 -2.50 37.36 -0.03
C ALA A 50 -1.32 36.40 -0.29
N ALA A 51 -0.11 36.93 -0.50
CA ALA A 51 1.09 36.13 -0.69
C ALA A 51 1.44 35.29 0.56
N VAL A 52 1.28 35.86 1.76
CA VAL A 52 1.51 35.15 3.03
C VAL A 52 0.49 34.03 3.24
N VAL A 53 -0.79 34.25 2.89
CA VAL A 53 -1.84 33.21 2.98
C VAL A 53 -1.56 32.06 2.01
N LEU A 54 -1.15 32.36 0.77
CA LEU A 54 -0.82 31.33 -0.22
C LEU A 54 0.42 30.52 0.21
N ALA A 55 1.47 31.19 0.70
CA ALA A 55 2.66 30.51 1.20
C ALA A 55 2.35 29.62 2.42
N GLY A 56 1.50 30.09 3.34
CA GLY A 56 1.02 29.31 4.48
C GLY A 56 0.20 28.09 4.05
N GLY A 57 -0.66 28.24 3.02
CA GLY A 57 -1.42 27.13 2.45
C GLY A 57 -0.54 26.06 1.81
N ILE A 58 0.46 26.46 1.02
CA ILE A 58 1.44 25.54 0.39
C ILE A 58 2.24 24.79 1.47
N TYR A 59 2.68 25.49 2.52
CA TYR A 59 3.37 24.86 3.65
C TYR A 59 2.47 23.88 4.42
N ALA A 60 1.20 24.24 4.63
CA ALA A 60 0.22 23.37 5.30
C ALA A 60 -0.08 22.10 4.48
N ILE A 61 -0.24 22.20 3.16
CA ILE A 61 -0.44 21.05 2.26
C ILE A 61 0.79 20.15 2.26
N THR A 62 2.00 20.73 2.21
CA THR A 62 3.25 19.98 2.28
C THR A 62 3.35 19.22 3.60
N ARG A 63 2.99 19.85 4.72
CA ARG A 63 2.97 19.18 6.04
C ARG A 63 1.87 18.13 6.13
N LEU A 64 0.74 18.30 5.46
CA LEU A 64 -0.35 17.31 5.42
C LEU A 64 0.11 16.02 4.71
N ILE A 65 0.87 16.16 3.63
CA ILE A 65 1.45 15.04 2.89
C ILE A 65 2.52 14.33 3.76
N THR A 66 3.36 15.08 4.46
CA THR A 66 4.43 14.50 5.31
C THR A 66 3.90 13.86 6.61
N VAL A 67 2.91 14.47 7.27
CA VAL A 67 2.31 13.93 8.51
C VAL A 67 1.28 12.83 8.22
N GLY A 68 0.59 12.89 7.07
CA GLY A 68 -0.26 11.80 6.58
C GLY A 68 0.55 10.54 6.26
N ALA A 69 1.72 10.68 5.65
CA ALA A 69 2.66 9.58 5.45
C ALA A 69 3.24 9.06 6.79
N GLY A 70 3.54 9.95 7.75
CA GLY A 70 4.08 9.58 9.05
C GLY A 70 3.11 8.81 9.96
N ARG A 71 1.81 9.14 9.95
CA ARG A 71 0.79 8.41 10.74
C ARG A 71 0.42 7.05 10.13
N ALA A 72 0.58 6.87 8.82
CA ALA A 72 0.47 5.56 8.18
C ALA A 72 1.72 4.69 8.40
N ALA A 73 2.91 5.30 8.58
CA ALA A 73 4.15 4.56 8.84
C ALA A 73 4.27 4.07 10.30
N GLY A 74 3.77 4.85 11.27
CA GLY A 74 3.91 4.53 12.71
C GLY A 74 3.05 3.37 13.20
N THR A 75 1.93 3.05 12.54
CA THR A 75 1.05 1.93 12.90
C THR A 75 1.49 0.59 12.28
N ILE A 76 2.51 0.59 11.42
CA ILE A 76 2.99 -0.62 10.75
C ILE A 76 4.25 -1.21 11.43
N HIS A 77 5.00 -0.45 12.24
CA HIS A 77 6.34 -0.86 12.71
C HIS A 77 6.50 -1.10 14.21
N ASN A 78 5.43 -1.39 14.95
CA ASN A 78 5.62 -1.81 16.35
C ASN A 78 4.60 -2.85 16.83
N PRO A 79 4.75 -4.15 16.47
CA PRO A 79 4.20 -5.20 17.30
C PRO A 79 5.11 -5.39 18.50
N SER A 80 4.53 -5.20 19.69
CA SER A 80 5.12 -5.51 20.99
C SER A 80 5.74 -6.91 21.00
N GLY A 81 6.99 -6.99 21.45
CA GLY A 81 7.84 -8.18 21.42
C GLY A 81 7.45 -9.28 22.41
N SER A 82 6.25 -9.81 22.32
CA SER A 82 5.89 -11.05 23.02
C SER A 82 4.85 -11.84 22.25
N SER A 83 5.30 -12.96 21.64
CA SER A 83 4.51 -14.12 21.18
C SER A 83 4.31 -14.31 19.67
N THR A 84 5.36 -14.35 18.85
CA THR A 84 5.28 -15.06 17.54
C THR A 84 6.56 -15.82 17.18
N PRO A 85 6.44 -17.06 16.62
CA PRO A 85 7.55 -17.82 16.07
C PRO A 85 8.23 -17.05 14.93
N TYR A 86 9.55 -17.20 14.81
CA TYR A 86 10.45 -16.56 13.84
C TYR A 86 9.77 -16.20 12.50
N ALA A 87 9.24 -14.99 12.38
CA ALA A 87 8.80 -14.45 11.11
C ALA A 87 10.07 -14.17 10.31
N HIS A 88 10.32 -14.96 9.27
CA HIS A 88 11.41 -14.72 8.35
C HIS A 88 11.20 -13.32 7.74
N SER A 89 11.94 -12.33 8.21
CA SER A 89 11.77 -10.95 7.79
C SER A 89 12.33 -10.82 6.38
N TYR A 90 11.46 -10.86 5.36
CA TYR A 90 11.83 -10.64 3.95
C TYR A 90 12.30 -9.19 3.68
N SER A 91 12.73 -8.45 4.71
CA SER A 91 13.07 -7.04 4.66
C SER A 91 14.09 -6.71 3.57
N GLN A 92 15.04 -7.62 3.29
CA GLN A 92 15.99 -7.43 2.21
C GLN A 92 15.31 -7.51 0.83
N ALA A 93 14.48 -8.53 0.58
CA ALA A 93 13.74 -8.65 -0.68
C ALA A 93 12.71 -7.51 -0.83
N GLU A 94 12.03 -7.13 0.24
CA GLU A 94 11.09 -6.00 0.24
C GLU A 94 11.79 -4.67 -0.05
N SER A 95 13.00 -4.46 0.50
CA SER A 95 13.81 -3.28 0.20
C SER A 95 14.18 -3.21 -1.28
N MET A 96 14.59 -4.35 -1.88
CA MET A 96 14.86 -4.44 -3.32
C MET A 96 13.61 -4.14 -4.17
N VAL A 97 12.44 -4.64 -3.76
CA VAL A 97 11.16 -4.30 -4.42
C VAL A 97 10.88 -2.81 -4.33
N ALA A 98 11.09 -2.19 -3.16
CA ALA A 98 10.90 -0.74 -2.98
C ALA A 98 11.87 0.11 -3.82
N GLN A 99 13.07 -0.40 -4.07
CA GLN A 99 14.06 0.23 -4.96
C GLN A 99 13.77 0.00 -6.45
N GLY A 100 12.76 -0.81 -6.78
CA GLY A 100 12.42 -1.18 -8.16
C GLY A 100 13.28 -2.32 -8.73
N ASP A 101 14.12 -2.94 -7.92
CA ASP A 101 14.98 -4.06 -8.33
C ASP A 101 14.23 -5.41 -8.24
N TYR A 102 13.23 -5.53 -9.10
CA TYR A 102 12.32 -6.69 -9.08
C TYR A 102 13.01 -8.00 -9.51
N ARG A 103 14.09 -7.92 -10.29
CA ARG A 103 14.81 -9.12 -10.75
C ARG A 103 15.63 -9.73 -9.62
N ASN A 104 16.38 -8.90 -8.88
CA ASN A 104 17.16 -9.40 -7.75
C ASN A 104 16.26 -9.78 -6.58
N ALA A 105 15.18 -9.03 -6.34
CA ALA A 105 14.15 -9.43 -5.37
C ALA A 105 13.56 -10.81 -5.70
N ALA A 106 13.26 -11.10 -6.98
CA ALA A 106 12.73 -12.39 -7.39
C ALA A 106 13.73 -13.54 -7.17
N THR A 107 15.03 -13.29 -7.41
CA THR A 107 16.09 -14.26 -7.09
C THR A 107 16.15 -14.51 -5.59
N LEU A 108 16.14 -13.46 -4.78
CA LEU A 108 16.22 -13.59 -3.32
C LEU A 108 15.01 -14.33 -2.73
N TYR A 109 13.81 -14.11 -3.26
CA TYR A 109 12.64 -14.92 -2.88
C TYR A 109 12.79 -16.40 -3.25
N ARG A 110 13.43 -16.73 -4.39
CA ARG A 110 13.73 -18.13 -4.73
C ARG A 110 14.73 -18.73 -3.75
N ASP A 111 15.72 -17.96 -3.31
CA ASP A 111 16.69 -18.42 -2.32
C ASP A 111 16.01 -18.72 -0.98
N TYR A 112 15.07 -17.88 -0.55
CA TYR A 112 14.25 -18.16 0.63
C TYR A 112 13.39 -19.42 0.47
N ILE A 113 12.79 -19.65 -0.71
CA ILE A 113 12.02 -20.87 -0.99
C ILE A 113 12.92 -22.12 -0.99
N ASN A 114 14.17 -21.99 -1.46
CA ASN A 114 15.13 -23.08 -1.42
C ASN A 114 15.59 -23.39 0.00
N ALA A 115 15.73 -22.37 0.84
CA ALA A 115 16.07 -22.50 2.25
C ALA A 115 14.92 -23.11 3.08
N ASP A 116 13.68 -22.69 2.82
CA ASP A 116 12.48 -23.26 3.43
C ASP A 116 11.42 -23.62 2.36
N PRO A 117 11.41 -24.88 1.89
CA PRO A 117 10.41 -25.35 0.95
C PRO A 117 9.00 -25.47 1.55
N THR A 118 8.76 -25.21 2.83
CA THR A 118 7.40 -25.21 3.41
C THR A 118 6.77 -23.83 3.49
N ASP A 119 7.57 -22.80 3.21
CA ASP A 119 7.16 -21.40 3.26
C ASP A 119 6.23 -21.04 2.09
N GLY A 120 4.92 -21.01 2.38
CA GLY A 120 3.91 -20.56 1.43
C GLY A 120 3.94 -19.05 1.15
N GLU A 121 4.43 -18.25 2.11
CA GLU A 121 4.42 -16.79 2.02
C GLU A 121 5.51 -16.28 1.08
N ALA A 122 6.72 -16.86 1.12
CA ALA A 122 7.78 -16.56 0.15
C ALA A 122 7.33 -16.85 -1.28
N ARG A 123 6.61 -17.96 -1.49
CA ARG A 123 6.03 -18.32 -2.81
C ARG A 123 4.96 -17.35 -3.27
N LEU A 124 4.09 -16.90 -2.37
CA LEU A 124 3.07 -15.89 -2.66
C LEU A 124 3.69 -14.57 -3.08
N ARG A 125 4.73 -14.13 -2.36
CA ARG A 125 5.43 -12.89 -2.63
C ARG A 125 6.16 -12.93 -3.97
N LEU A 126 6.84 -14.04 -4.27
CA LEU A 126 7.44 -14.25 -5.58
C LEU A 126 6.38 -14.23 -6.70
N ALA A 127 5.24 -14.90 -6.51
CA ALA A 127 4.18 -14.95 -7.51
C ALA A 127 3.60 -13.55 -7.81
N ARG A 128 3.34 -12.74 -6.78
CA ARG A 128 2.87 -11.35 -6.95
C ARG A 128 3.90 -10.49 -7.67
N LEU A 129 5.17 -10.56 -7.26
CA LEU A 129 6.26 -9.82 -7.89
C LEU A 129 6.39 -10.15 -9.39
N LEU A 130 6.26 -11.44 -9.74
CA LEU A 130 6.30 -11.89 -11.12
C LEU A 130 5.11 -11.37 -11.95
N ARG A 131 3.91 -11.33 -11.37
CA ARG A 131 2.69 -10.82 -12.02
C ARG A 131 2.74 -9.31 -12.21
N ASP A 132 2.99 -8.57 -11.13
CA ASP A 132 2.79 -7.12 -11.09
C ASP A 132 3.92 -6.38 -11.79
N ASN A 133 5.17 -6.77 -11.51
CA ASN A 133 6.34 -6.01 -11.91
C ASN A 133 7.05 -6.61 -13.12
N LEU A 134 7.15 -7.94 -13.19
CA LEU A 134 7.87 -8.62 -14.29
C LEU A 134 6.94 -9.06 -15.43
N ARG A 135 5.61 -8.98 -15.25
CA ARG A 135 4.59 -9.42 -16.22
C ARG A 135 4.77 -10.86 -16.71
N ARG A 136 5.36 -11.72 -15.88
CA ARG A 136 5.63 -13.14 -16.17
C ARG A 136 4.47 -13.99 -15.65
N TYR A 137 3.31 -13.82 -16.26
CA TYR A 137 2.05 -14.42 -15.80
C TYR A 137 2.09 -15.96 -15.73
N ASP A 138 2.70 -16.65 -16.71
CA ASP A 138 2.82 -18.12 -16.67
C ASP A 138 3.63 -18.62 -15.47
N GLU A 139 4.72 -17.91 -15.16
CA GLU A 139 5.57 -18.27 -14.04
C GLU A 139 4.91 -17.93 -12.70
N ALA A 140 4.27 -16.75 -12.62
CA ALA A 140 3.47 -16.37 -11.46
C ALA A 140 2.38 -17.41 -11.14
N ALA A 141 1.70 -17.94 -12.16
CA ALA A 141 0.65 -18.95 -11.97
C ALA A 141 1.21 -20.26 -11.40
N ARG A 142 2.43 -20.66 -11.80
CA ARG A 142 3.11 -21.83 -11.21
C ARG A 142 3.40 -21.61 -9.73
N TRP A 143 3.92 -20.44 -9.37
CA TRP A 143 4.23 -20.12 -7.97
C TRP A 143 2.99 -19.96 -7.09
N PHE A 144 1.90 -19.39 -7.60
CA PHE A 144 0.62 -19.37 -6.90
C PHE A 144 0.07 -20.79 -6.62
N ARG A 145 0.15 -21.70 -7.61
CA ARG A 145 -0.24 -23.11 -7.40
C ARG A 145 0.65 -23.81 -6.38
N ALA A 146 1.96 -23.55 -6.40
CA ALA A 146 2.90 -24.09 -5.42
C ALA A 146 2.64 -23.55 -4.01
N ALA A 147 2.35 -22.24 -3.88
CA ALA A 147 1.95 -21.63 -2.61
C ALA A 147 0.69 -22.30 -2.04
N ARG A 148 -0.28 -22.60 -2.91
CA ARG A 148 -1.54 -23.28 -2.51
C ARG A 148 -1.34 -24.69 -1.94
N GLN A 149 -0.26 -25.37 -2.31
CA GLN A 149 0.08 -26.69 -1.77
C GLN A 149 0.67 -26.61 -0.35
N CYS A 150 1.10 -25.42 0.09
CA CYS A 150 1.56 -25.19 1.45
C CYS A 150 0.37 -25.10 2.41
N LYS A 151 0.60 -25.41 3.70
CA LYS A 151 -0.46 -25.41 4.72
C LYS A 151 -0.95 -23.97 4.95
N GLN A 152 -2.07 -23.62 4.34
CA GLN A 152 -2.64 -22.27 4.37
C GLN A 152 -4.06 -22.26 4.93
N SER A 153 -4.46 -21.11 5.49
CA SER A 153 -5.84 -20.90 5.94
C SER A 153 -6.82 -20.92 4.76
N SER A 154 -8.08 -21.26 5.02
CA SER A 154 -9.14 -21.23 4.00
C SER A 154 -9.26 -19.86 3.31
N ARG A 155 -8.94 -18.77 4.02
CA ARG A 155 -8.91 -17.41 3.44
C ARG A 155 -7.74 -17.20 2.48
N GLY A 156 -6.55 -17.71 2.81
CA GLY A 156 -5.38 -17.65 1.92
C GLY A 156 -5.61 -18.43 0.62
N ASP A 157 -6.30 -19.58 0.73
CA ASP A 157 -6.65 -20.39 -0.43
C ASP A 157 -7.66 -19.73 -1.38
N LEU A 158 -8.68 -19.08 -0.82
CA LEU A 158 -9.63 -18.29 -1.61
C LEU A 158 -8.89 -17.17 -2.38
N LEU A 159 -7.98 -16.46 -1.69
CA LEU A 159 -7.21 -15.39 -2.30
C LEU A 159 -6.37 -15.92 -3.47
N ILE A 160 -5.61 -17.00 -3.29
CA ILE A 160 -4.81 -17.58 -4.37
C ILE A 160 -5.67 -18.06 -5.52
N THR A 161 -6.81 -18.70 -5.23
CA THR A 161 -7.71 -19.19 -6.27
C THR A 161 -8.27 -18.04 -7.09
N ARG A 162 -8.61 -16.91 -6.45
CA ARG A 162 -9.01 -15.69 -7.14
C ARG A 162 -7.90 -15.15 -8.04
N GLU A 163 -6.67 -15.07 -7.52
CA GLU A 163 -5.52 -14.58 -8.30
C GLU A 163 -5.26 -15.43 -9.54
N LEU A 164 -5.37 -16.76 -9.41
CA LEU A 164 -5.23 -17.67 -10.55
C LEU A 164 -6.32 -17.47 -11.61
N ILE A 165 -7.56 -17.19 -11.20
CA ILE A 165 -8.66 -16.91 -12.12
C ILE A 165 -8.43 -15.57 -12.84
N GLU A 166 -8.10 -14.51 -12.10
CA GLU A 166 -7.83 -13.19 -12.68
C GLU A 166 -6.69 -13.27 -13.71
N MET A 167 -5.64 -14.03 -13.41
CA MET A 167 -4.54 -14.24 -14.35
C MET A 167 -4.95 -15.05 -15.57
N ALA A 168 -5.74 -16.11 -15.42
CA ALA A 168 -6.24 -16.91 -16.55
C ALA A 168 -7.11 -16.07 -17.49
N LEU A 169 -7.91 -15.15 -16.95
CA LEU A 169 -8.72 -14.22 -17.74
C LEU A 169 -7.85 -13.15 -18.41
N ALA A 170 -6.84 -12.61 -17.70
CA ALA A 170 -6.00 -11.52 -18.20
C ALA A 170 -5.03 -11.94 -19.31
N GLN A 171 -4.52 -13.17 -19.29
CA GLN A 171 -3.37 -13.53 -20.14
C GLN A 171 -3.72 -13.73 -21.61
N GLN A 172 -4.97 -14.06 -21.97
CA GLN A 172 -5.32 -14.41 -23.35
C GLN A 172 -6.74 -14.04 -23.82
N HIS A 173 -7.61 -13.41 -23.01
CA HIS A 173 -9.05 -13.42 -23.33
C HIS A 173 -9.52 -14.83 -23.72
N ASP A 174 -8.96 -15.87 -23.07
CA ASP A 174 -9.30 -17.28 -23.26
C ASP A 174 -10.03 -17.78 -22.00
N PRO A 175 -11.32 -17.41 -21.84
CA PRO A 175 -12.16 -17.81 -20.71
C PRO A 175 -12.12 -19.33 -20.41
N PRO A 176 -12.10 -20.23 -21.41
CA PRO A 176 -11.98 -21.67 -21.19
C PRO A 176 -10.84 -22.11 -20.26
N ARG A 177 -9.70 -21.41 -20.26
CA ARG A 177 -8.55 -21.76 -19.39
C ARG A 177 -8.83 -21.54 -17.89
N ALA A 178 -9.77 -20.67 -17.54
CA ALA A 178 -10.16 -20.41 -16.15
C ALA A 178 -11.15 -21.44 -15.57
N THR A 179 -11.80 -22.23 -16.44
CA THR A 179 -12.81 -23.25 -16.08
C THR A 179 -12.44 -24.14 -14.88
N PRO A 180 -11.25 -24.77 -14.82
CA PRO A 180 -10.92 -25.65 -13.69
C PRO A 180 -10.76 -24.89 -12.37
N GLU A 181 -10.29 -23.65 -12.39
CA GLU A 181 -10.14 -22.84 -11.16
C GLU A 181 -11.49 -22.26 -10.71
N LEU A 182 -12.37 -21.88 -11.66
CA LEU A 182 -13.75 -21.49 -11.38
C LEU A 182 -14.56 -22.64 -10.75
N ALA A 183 -14.46 -23.85 -11.29
CA ALA A 183 -15.15 -25.03 -10.75
C ALA A 183 -14.69 -25.33 -9.31
N ARG A 184 -13.37 -25.28 -9.07
CA ARG A 184 -12.79 -25.47 -7.74
C ARG A 184 -13.29 -24.42 -6.74
N LEU A 185 -13.42 -23.16 -7.15
CA LEU A 185 -13.93 -22.09 -6.30
C LEU A 185 -15.38 -22.37 -5.86
N VAL A 186 -16.21 -22.88 -6.77
CA VAL A 186 -17.60 -23.26 -6.49
C VAL A 186 -17.71 -24.44 -5.53
N GLU A 187 -16.88 -25.46 -5.72
CA GLU A 187 -16.86 -26.67 -4.88
C GLU A 187 -16.36 -26.37 -3.47
N ARG A 188 -15.30 -25.56 -3.35
CA ARG A 188 -14.60 -25.35 -2.08
C ARG A 188 -15.19 -24.24 -1.22
N PHE A 189 -15.89 -23.29 -1.84
CA PHE A 189 -16.51 -22.16 -1.15
C PHE A 189 -17.99 -21.98 -1.52
N PRO A 190 -18.83 -23.03 -1.34
CA PRO A 190 -20.23 -22.97 -1.72
C PRO A 190 -20.97 -21.87 -0.94
N GLY A 191 -21.77 -21.07 -1.65
CA GLY A 191 -22.61 -20.02 -1.04
C GLY A 191 -21.96 -18.64 -0.91
N THR A 192 -20.67 -18.53 -1.19
CA THR A 192 -19.98 -17.22 -1.24
C THR A 192 -20.41 -16.40 -2.47
N PRO A 193 -20.36 -15.05 -2.40
CA PRO A 193 -20.54 -14.19 -3.57
C PRO A 193 -19.63 -14.60 -4.74
N GLU A 194 -18.39 -14.97 -4.43
CA GLU A 194 -17.38 -15.40 -5.39
C GLU A 194 -17.80 -16.70 -6.08
N ALA A 195 -18.37 -17.67 -5.35
CA ALA A 195 -18.88 -18.90 -5.96
C ALA A 195 -20.12 -18.67 -6.83
N ARG A 196 -20.96 -17.67 -6.49
CA ARG A 196 -22.08 -17.29 -7.38
C ARG A 196 -21.57 -16.69 -8.68
N TRP A 197 -20.61 -15.77 -8.60
CA TRP A 197 -19.95 -15.21 -9.78
C TRP A 197 -19.27 -16.29 -10.62
N ALA A 198 -18.51 -17.21 -10.00
CA ALA A 198 -17.83 -18.27 -10.72
C ALA A 198 -18.78 -19.24 -11.45
N ARG A 199 -19.96 -19.52 -10.87
CA ARG A 199 -21.02 -20.29 -11.56
C ARG A 199 -21.55 -19.56 -12.79
N GLN A 200 -21.75 -18.25 -12.71
CA GLN A 200 -22.23 -17.44 -13.83
C GLN A 200 -21.19 -17.43 -14.95
N GLU A 201 -19.92 -17.19 -14.61
CA GLU A 201 -18.83 -17.18 -15.60
C GLU A 201 -18.71 -18.54 -16.30
N LEU A 202 -18.76 -19.66 -15.57
CA LEU A 202 -18.77 -21.00 -16.16
C LEU A 202 -19.93 -21.23 -17.15
N ALA A 203 -21.12 -20.70 -16.83
CA ALA A 203 -22.27 -20.79 -17.73
C ALA A 203 -22.06 -19.96 -19.00
N GLU A 204 -21.49 -18.77 -18.90
CA GLU A 204 -21.15 -17.93 -20.05
C GLU A 204 -20.08 -18.56 -20.95
N ILE A 205 -19.04 -19.15 -20.36
CA ILE A 205 -18.01 -19.90 -21.10
C ILE A 205 -18.64 -21.04 -21.90
N ARG A 206 -19.53 -21.82 -21.26
CA ARG A 206 -20.22 -22.94 -21.91
C ARG A 206 -21.08 -22.47 -23.09
N LYS A 207 -21.78 -21.34 -22.95
CA LYS A 207 -22.58 -20.74 -24.04
C LYS A 207 -21.70 -20.32 -25.22
N ARG A 208 -20.56 -19.68 -24.97
CA ARG A 208 -19.62 -19.27 -26.02
C ARG A 208 -19.08 -20.46 -26.81
N ILE A 209 -18.76 -21.57 -26.13
CA ILE A 209 -18.27 -22.80 -26.77
C ILE A 209 -19.39 -23.51 -27.53
N ALA A 210 -20.62 -23.53 -27.00
CA ALA A 210 -21.74 -24.20 -27.66
C ALA A 210 -22.34 -23.41 -28.84
N GLY A 211 -22.06 -22.11 -28.92
CA GLY A 211 -22.49 -21.22 -30.00
C GLY A 211 -21.44 -20.97 -31.09
N SER A 212 -20.24 -21.57 -30.98
CA SER A 212 -19.15 -21.53 -31.98
C SER A 212 -19.07 -22.85 -32.74
#